data_AF-A0A8U0TJ63-F1
#
_entry.id   AF-A0A8U0TJ63-F1
#
_cell.length_a   1.000
_cell.length_b   1.000
_cell.length_c   1.000
_cell.angle_alpha   90.00
_cell.angle_beta   90.00
_cell.angle_gamma   90.00
#
_symmetry.space_group_name_H-M   'P 1'
#
loop_
_entity.id
_entity.type
_entity.pdbx_description
1 polymer ?
#
loop_
_entity_poly.entity_id
_entity_poly.type
_entity_poly.pdbx_seq_one_letter_code
_entity_poly.pdbx_strand_id
1 'polypeptide(L)'
;MEHPPPPPPPGPPPLTAASGPSKKKLYQAIAAGKTPVEGDHAEARLLLSQRESSFRKDLQWMLFNKYVPSLIQDGPQCGLVALWMAGHLLQPPLSVSVETVVQTAMDRGYTAQGEMFSASDMAMLAEEVCGCRAELLSGGMSGDNSTAVLKHLADGQPVLIPYDEDFNHEPCQRTGHRAHWAVASGVLLGLDQDSVSREHTQPDPTLPWLLLPQDSPSCPCPTVGAREAYILAKQGKSLRYQLWSLDKVAQSNAQLREIDPQRAGDSTQYVVPKGGVEVGLAGQVVLVHTGGQTK
;
A
#
# COMPACT_ATOMS: atom_id res chain seq x y z
N MET A 1 13.39 -24.62 -76.37
CA MET A 1 12.52 -24.11 -75.29
C MET A 1 13.10 -24.65 -74.00
N GLU A 2 13.83 -23.82 -73.25
CA GLU A 2 14.33 -24.22 -71.93
C GLU A 2 13.22 -24.05 -70.89
N HIS A 3 13.04 -25.08 -70.06
CA HIS A 3 12.08 -25.08 -68.97
C HIS A 3 12.59 -24.23 -67.79
N PRO A 4 11.71 -23.49 -67.09
CA PRO A 4 12.11 -22.69 -65.94
C PRO A 4 12.43 -23.61 -64.73
N PRO A 5 13.36 -23.18 -63.86
CA PRO A 5 13.74 -23.95 -62.68
C PRO A 5 12.61 -23.99 -61.64
N PRO A 6 12.53 -25.06 -60.84
CA PRO A 6 11.51 -25.20 -59.81
C PRO A 6 11.69 -24.18 -58.67
N PRO A 7 10.59 -23.77 -58.01
CA PRO A 7 10.64 -22.82 -56.91
C PRO A 7 11.37 -23.42 -55.68
N PRO A 8 12.03 -22.57 -54.88
CA PRO A 8 12.71 -23.00 -53.67
C PRO A 8 11.72 -23.51 -52.61
N PRO A 9 12.15 -24.43 -51.74
CA PRO A 9 11.30 -24.97 -50.68
C PRO A 9 10.91 -23.88 -49.66
N PRO A 10 9.74 -24.03 -49.00
CA PRO A 10 9.31 -23.10 -47.96
C PRO A 10 10.34 -23.02 -46.83
N GLY A 11 10.64 -21.79 -46.40
CA GLY A 11 11.49 -21.56 -45.23
C GLY A 11 10.87 -22.16 -43.95
N PRO A 12 11.70 -22.57 -42.98
CA PRO A 12 11.20 -23.09 -41.71
C PRO A 12 10.33 -22.04 -41.01
N PRO A 13 9.27 -22.47 -40.28
CA PRO A 13 8.41 -21.55 -39.54
C PRO A 13 9.23 -20.76 -38.51
N PRO A 14 8.84 -19.51 -38.19
CA PRO A 14 9.54 -18.72 -37.19
C PRO A 14 9.54 -19.47 -35.86
N LEU A 15 10.74 -19.67 -35.29
CA LEU A 15 10.87 -20.17 -33.93
C LEU A 15 10.21 -19.14 -33.01
N THR A 16 9.04 -19.50 -32.47
CA THR A 16 8.44 -18.80 -31.33
C THR A 16 9.48 -18.77 -30.22
N ALA A 17 9.97 -17.58 -29.88
CA ALA A 17 10.84 -17.37 -28.74
C ALA A 17 10.07 -17.82 -27.50
N ALA A 18 10.37 -19.02 -27.01
CA ALA A 18 9.96 -19.45 -25.68
C ALA A 18 10.57 -18.45 -24.70
N SER A 19 9.72 -17.67 -24.04
CA SER A 19 10.11 -16.80 -22.94
C SER A 19 10.73 -17.69 -21.85
N GLY A 20 12.06 -17.65 -21.72
CA GLY A 20 12.76 -18.35 -20.65
C GLY A 20 12.24 -17.92 -19.27
N PRO A 21 12.48 -18.72 -18.22
CA PRO A 21 12.03 -18.38 -16.88
C PRO A 21 12.60 -17.01 -16.49
N SER A 22 11.70 -16.05 -16.28
CA SER A 22 11.99 -14.74 -15.73
C SER A 22 12.91 -14.91 -14.51
N LYS A 23 14.08 -14.25 -14.51
CA LYS A 23 14.97 -14.25 -13.35
C LYS A 23 14.17 -13.69 -12.16
N LYS A 24 13.91 -14.53 -11.16
CA LYS A 24 13.21 -14.12 -9.93
C LYS A 24 13.86 -12.86 -9.35
N LYS A 25 13.06 -11.85 -9.08
CA LYS A 25 13.55 -10.59 -8.50
C LYS A 25 14.05 -10.85 -7.07
N LEU A 26 15.00 -10.03 -6.60
CA LEU A 26 15.64 -10.20 -5.29
C LEU A 26 14.62 -10.34 -4.14
N TYR A 27 13.57 -9.51 -4.13
CA TYR A 27 12.55 -9.56 -3.09
C TYR A 27 11.72 -10.85 -3.12
N GLN A 28 11.44 -11.41 -4.31
CA GLN A 28 10.75 -12.70 -4.45
C GLN A 28 11.63 -13.83 -3.90
N ALA A 29 12.95 -13.77 -4.12
CA ALA A 29 13.89 -14.73 -3.57
C ALA A 29 14.02 -14.63 -2.04
N ILE A 30 14.04 -13.40 -1.49
CA ILE A 30 14.10 -13.17 -0.03
C ILE A 30 12.85 -13.70 0.68
N ALA A 31 11.69 -13.61 0.03
CA ALA A 31 10.41 -14.07 0.56
C ALA A 31 10.16 -15.57 0.36
N ALA A 32 10.85 -16.22 -0.57
CA ALA A 32 10.66 -17.63 -0.86
C ALA A 32 10.87 -18.50 0.39
N GLY A 33 9.87 -19.32 0.72
CA GLY A 33 9.90 -20.22 1.88
C GLY A 33 9.66 -19.55 3.24
N LYS A 34 9.31 -18.25 3.26
CA LYS A 34 8.93 -17.54 4.49
C LYS A 34 7.41 -17.34 4.53
N THR A 35 6.85 -17.38 5.74
CA THR A 35 5.45 -17.04 6.00
C THR A 35 5.36 -15.69 6.69
N PRO A 36 4.36 -14.85 6.36
CA PRO A 36 4.12 -13.63 7.11
C PRO A 36 3.65 -13.95 8.53
N VAL A 37 3.88 -13.01 9.46
CA VAL A 37 3.36 -13.11 10.82
C VAL A 37 1.92 -12.61 10.83
N GLU A 38 1.01 -13.37 11.46
CA GLU A 38 -0.42 -13.06 11.54
C GLU A 38 -0.82 -12.44 12.88
N GLY A 39 -1.92 -11.69 12.86
CA GLY A 39 -2.53 -11.08 14.03
C GLY A 39 -2.35 -9.56 14.10
N ASP A 40 -3.31 -8.89 14.74
CA ASP A 40 -3.43 -7.43 14.79
C ASP A 40 -2.15 -6.75 15.31
N HIS A 41 -1.47 -7.33 16.29
CA HIS A 41 -0.32 -6.66 16.94
C HIS A 41 0.97 -7.48 16.94
N ALA A 42 0.95 -8.75 16.51
CA ALA A 42 2.09 -9.65 16.67
C ALA A 42 3.36 -9.16 15.94
N GLU A 43 3.23 -8.82 14.65
CA GLU A 43 4.34 -8.31 13.85
C GLU A 43 4.75 -6.88 14.26
N ALA A 44 3.77 -6.03 14.57
CA ALA A 44 4.02 -4.68 15.04
C ALA A 44 4.86 -4.67 16.33
N ARG A 45 4.55 -5.52 17.31
CA ARG A 45 5.36 -5.67 18.54
C ARG A 45 6.81 -6.03 18.26
N LEU A 46 7.05 -6.98 17.36
CA LEU A 46 8.41 -7.37 16.98
C LEU A 46 9.18 -6.20 16.35
N LEU A 47 8.51 -5.42 15.50
CA LEU A 47 9.09 -4.24 14.89
C LEU A 47 9.39 -3.14 15.93
N LEU A 48 8.49 -2.91 16.88
CA LEU A 48 8.62 -1.88 17.91
C LEU A 48 9.71 -2.24 18.94
N SER A 49 9.81 -3.51 19.35
CA SER A 49 10.84 -3.96 20.29
C SER A 49 12.26 -3.78 19.73
N GLN A 50 12.45 -3.98 18.42
CA GLN A 50 13.72 -3.74 17.72
C GLN A 50 14.08 -2.24 17.64
N ARG A 51 13.11 -1.36 17.85
CA ARG A 51 13.23 0.09 17.68
C ARG A 51 12.97 0.86 18.97
N GLU A 52 12.95 0.19 20.13
CA GLU A 52 12.56 0.80 21.41
C GLU A 52 13.35 2.08 21.72
N SER A 53 14.66 2.08 21.46
CA SER A 53 15.53 3.24 21.70
C SER A 53 15.25 4.45 20.80
N SER A 54 14.52 4.27 19.70
CA SER A 54 14.14 5.36 18.79
C SER A 54 12.91 6.14 19.27
N PHE A 55 12.19 5.62 20.27
CA PHE A 55 11.00 6.26 20.80
C PHE A 55 11.33 7.13 22.02
N ARG A 56 10.71 8.31 22.04
CA ARG A 56 10.80 9.23 23.18
C ARG A 56 10.20 8.64 24.44
N LYS A 57 10.91 8.83 25.56
CA LYS A 57 10.53 8.31 26.88
C LYS A 57 9.60 9.23 27.66
N ASP A 58 9.49 10.49 27.24
CA ASP A 58 8.58 11.46 27.84
C ASP A 58 7.14 11.30 27.33
N LEU A 59 6.93 10.57 26.23
CA LEU A 59 5.63 10.29 25.64
C LEU A 59 5.07 8.93 26.07
N GLN A 60 3.74 8.84 26.10
CA GLN A 60 3.00 7.59 26.19
C GLN A 60 2.67 7.10 24.78
N TRP A 61 3.05 5.86 24.47
CA TRP A 61 2.87 5.29 23.13
C TRP A 61 1.61 4.43 23.06
N MET A 62 0.80 4.64 22.03
CA MET A 62 -0.42 3.88 21.79
C MET A 62 -0.45 3.32 20.36
N LEU A 63 -0.71 2.01 20.24
CA LEU A 63 -0.78 1.29 18.97
C LEU A 63 -2.22 0.91 18.64
N PHE A 64 -2.66 1.29 17.45
CA PHE A 64 -3.87 0.80 16.81
C PHE A 64 -3.46 0.06 15.54
N ASN A 65 -3.83 -1.19 15.36
CA ASN A 65 -3.60 -1.88 14.09
C ASN A 65 -4.63 -2.98 13.86
N LYS A 66 -5.02 -3.16 12.60
CA LYS A 66 -5.73 -4.35 12.14
C LYS A 66 -4.87 -5.14 11.18
N TYR A 67 -4.93 -6.47 11.30
CA TYR A 67 -4.14 -7.35 10.46
C TYR A 67 -4.58 -7.26 9.00
N VAL A 68 -3.64 -6.97 8.10
CA VAL A 68 -3.76 -7.25 6.67
C VAL A 68 -2.74 -8.31 6.25
N PRO A 69 -3.10 -9.22 5.32
CA PRO A 69 -2.22 -10.24 4.81
C PRO A 69 -1.06 -9.63 4.02
N SER A 70 0.01 -10.40 3.86
CA SER A 70 1.14 -10.02 3.00
C SER A 70 1.13 -10.88 1.74
N LEU A 71 1.22 -10.25 0.58
CA LEU A 71 1.32 -10.89 -0.72
C LEU A 71 2.49 -10.28 -1.49
N ILE A 72 3.42 -11.13 -1.94
CA ILE A 72 4.52 -10.69 -2.80
C ILE A 72 4.00 -10.55 -4.22
N GLN A 73 4.07 -9.34 -4.76
CA GLN A 73 3.64 -9.00 -6.10
C GLN A 73 4.44 -9.76 -7.15
N ASP A 74 3.75 -10.11 -8.23
CA ASP A 74 4.37 -10.50 -9.48
C ASP A 74 4.18 -9.38 -10.51
N GLY A 75 5.25 -9.03 -11.24
CA GLY A 75 5.20 -7.87 -12.13
C GLY A 75 4.97 -6.52 -11.40
N PRO A 76 4.41 -5.50 -12.09
CA PRO A 76 4.27 -4.14 -11.58
C PRO A 76 2.94 -3.87 -10.81
N GLN A 77 2.43 -4.86 -10.08
CA GLN A 77 1.07 -4.84 -9.51
C GLN A 77 0.96 -4.25 -8.10
N CYS A 78 1.87 -3.36 -7.70
CA CYS A 78 1.96 -2.91 -6.30
C CYS A 78 0.67 -2.30 -5.74
N GLY A 79 -0.03 -1.47 -6.52
CA GLY A 79 -1.30 -0.86 -6.11
C GLY A 79 -2.43 -1.88 -5.98
N LEU A 80 -2.51 -2.81 -6.91
CA LEU A 80 -3.55 -3.85 -6.94
C LEU A 80 -3.36 -4.87 -5.82
N VAL A 81 -2.10 -5.20 -5.51
CA VAL A 81 -1.73 -6.01 -4.34
C VAL A 81 -2.08 -5.26 -3.04
N ALA A 82 -1.79 -3.96 -2.94
CA ALA A 82 -2.16 -3.17 -1.76
C ALA A 82 -3.69 -3.11 -1.57
N LEU A 83 -4.45 -2.92 -2.65
CA LEU A 83 -5.92 -2.97 -2.63
C LEU A 83 -6.42 -4.34 -2.17
N TRP A 84 -5.87 -5.43 -2.70
CA TRP A 84 -6.22 -6.78 -2.28
C TRP A 84 -5.95 -7.02 -0.78
N MET A 85 -4.80 -6.55 -0.28
CA MET A 85 -4.48 -6.61 1.16
C MET A 85 -5.49 -5.82 2.00
N ALA A 86 -5.87 -4.61 1.55
CA ALA A 86 -6.87 -3.78 2.22
C ALA A 86 -8.25 -4.45 2.24
N GLY A 87 -8.62 -5.14 1.17
CA GLY A 87 -9.87 -5.89 1.03
C GLY A 87 -10.08 -6.95 2.12
N HIS A 88 -9.01 -7.41 2.78
CA HIS A 88 -9.12 -8.35 3.89
C HIS A 88 -9.86 -7.77 5.11
N LEU A 89 -9.84 -6.46 5.31
CA LEU A 89 -10.50 -5.80 6.45
C LEU A 89 -12.00 -5.55 6.23
N LEU A 90 -12.52 -5.82 5.04
CA LEU A 90 -13.93 -5.63 4.72
C LEU A 90 -14.82 -6.63 5.45
N GLN A 91 -16.12 -6.33 5.52
CA GLN A 91 -17.13 -7.19 6.11
C GLN A 91 -18.27 -7.45 5.11
N PRO A 92 -18.36 -8.64 4.49
CA PRO A 92 -17.40 -9.76 4.59
C PRO A 92 -16.04 -9.45 3.93
N PRO A 93 -14.96 -10.16 4.29
CA PRO A 93 -13.65 -9.98 3.66
C PRO A 93 -13.72 -10.23 2.15
N LEU A 94 -12.88 -9.50 1.41
CA LEU A 94 -12.76 -9.67 -0.04
C LEU A 94 -12.47 -11.12 -0.41
N SER A 95 -13.34 -11.71 -1.23
CA SER A 95 -13.22 -13.12 -1.64
C SER A 95 -12.61 -13.32 -3.03
N VAL A 96 -12.28 -12.23 -3.74
CA VAL A 96 -11.69 -12.31 -5.09
C VAL A 96 -10.17 -12.46 -5.03
N SER A 97 -9.59 -13.10 -6.05
CA SER A 97 -8.13 -13.24 -6.15
C SER A 97 -7.49 -11.95 -6.67
N VAL A 98 -6.18 -11.80 -6.48
CA VAL A 98 -5.43 -10.65 -7.00
C VAL A 98 -5.50 -10.60 -8.53
N GLU A 99 -5.54 -11.75 -9.20
CA GLU A 99 -5.68 -11.86 -10.66
C GLU A 99 -7.02 -11.26 -11.12
N THR A 100 -8.11 -11.49 -10.39
CA THR A 100 -9.39 -10.84 -10.67
C THR A 100 -9.29 -9.33 -10.53
N VAL A 101 -8.65 -8.82 -9.46
CA VAL A 101 -8.44 -7.37 -9.27
C VAL A 101 -7.66 -6.77 -10.44
N VAL A 102 -6.60 -7.45 -10.90
CA VAL A 102 -5.80 -7.04 -12.06
C VAL A 102 -6.63 -7.05 -13.34
N GLN A 103 -7.38 -8.11 -13.58
CA GLN A 103 -8.20 -8.22 -14.78
C GLN A 103 -9.27 -7.13 -14.83
N THR A 104 -9.97 -6.87 -13.71
CA THR A 104 -10.95 -5.77 -13.63
C THR A 104 -10.31 -4.42 -13.92
N ALA A 105 -9.11 -4.15 -13.37
CA ALA A 105 -8.41 -2.90 -13.63
C ALA A 105 -8.01 -2.74 -15.11
N MET A 106 -7.63 -3.84 -15.78
CA MET A 106 -7.32 -3.86 -17.21
C MET A 106 -8.58 -3.65 -18.06
N ASP A 107 -9.67 -4.34 -17.74
CA ASP A 107 -10.95 -4.25 -18.48
C ASP A 107 -11.56 -2.85 -18.38
N ARG A 108 -11.36 -2.15 -17.25
CA ARG A 108 -11.74 -0.75 -17.05
C ARG A 108 -10.78 0.25 -17.68
N GLY A 109 -9.63 -0.21 -18.17
CA GLY A 109 -8.60 0.63 -18.78
C GLY A 109 -7.84 1.50 -17.78
N TYR A 110 -7.87 1.16 -16.48
CA TYR A 110 -7.10 1.84 -15.44
C TYR A 110 -5.61 1.49 -15.47
N THR A 111 -5.28 0.36 -16.09
CA THR A 111 -3.92 -0.14 -16.20
C THR A 111 -3.74 -0.94 -17.49
N ALA A 112 -2.53 -0.93 -18.05
CA ALA A 112 -2.18 -1.75 -19.21
C ALA A 112 -1.62 -3.13 -18.79
N GLN A 113 -0.95 -3.21 -17.64
CA GLN A 113 -0.26 -4.45 -17.21
C GLN A 113 -0.07 -4.58 -15.68
N GLY A 114 -0.64 -3.69 -14.87
CA GLY A 114 -0.60 -3.77 -13.40
C GLY A 114 -0.25 -2.47 -12.68
N GLU A 115 0.51 -1.55 -13.30
CA GLU A 115 0.76 -0.25 -12.69
C GLU A 115 -0.53 0.56 -12.49
N MET A 116 -0.62 1.29 -11.39
CA MET A 116 -1.72 2.23 -11.11
C MET A 116 -1.14 3.62 -10.87
N PHE A 117 -1.43 4.56 -11.78
CA PHE A 117 -0.95 5.95 -11.72
C PHE A 117 -2.05 6.96 -11.37
N SER A 118 -3.21 6.50 -10.92
CA SER A 118 -4.37 7.32 -10.60
C SER A 118 -5.04 6.85 -9.33
N ALA A 119 -5.03 7.68 -8.30
CA ALA A 119 -5.73 7.40 -7.04
C ALA A 119 -7.26 7.43 -7.20
N SER A 120 -7.77 8.23 -8.15
CA SER A 120 -9.19 8.21 -8.51
C SER A 120 -9.60 6.87 -9.12
N ASP A 121 -8.79 6.33 -10.03
CA ASP A 121 -9.06 5.02 -10.63
C ASP A 121 -8.91 3.89 -9.60
N MET A 122 -7.95 4.02 -8.67
CA MET A 122 -7.83 3.11 -7.53
C MET A 122 -9.07 3.12 -6.64
N ALA A 123 -9.64 4.31 -6.36
CA ALA A 123 -10.87 4.42 -5.58
C ALA A 123 -12.05 3.76 -6.30
N MET A 124 -12.27 4.05 -7.58
CA MET A 124 -13.33 3.41 -8.38
C MET A 124 -13.15 1.88 -8.46
N LEU A 125 -11.92 1.41 -8.64
CA LEU A 125 -11.61 -0.01 -8.64
C LEU A 125 -11.94 -0.64 -7.29
N ALA A 126 -11.58 0.02 -6.19
CA ALA A 126 -11.91 -0.45 -4.85
C ALA A 126 -13.42 -0.61 -4.68
N GLU A 127 -14.22 0.40 -5.03
CA GLU A 127 -15.68 0.31 -4.92
C GLU A 127 -16.26 -0.86 -5.73
N GLU A 128 -15.73 -1.09 -6.93
CA GLU A 128 -16.19 -2.16 -7.81
C GLU A 128 -15.81 -3.56 -7.31
N VAL A 129 -14.53 -3.80 -7.02
CA VAL A 129 -14.06 -5.16 -6.67
C VAL A 129 -14.40 -5.53 -5.23
N CYS A 130 -14.48 -4.54 -4.34
CA CYS A 130 -14.72 -4.74 -2.93
C CYS A 130 -16.18 -4.53 -2.51
N GLY A 131 -17.01 -3.87 -3.33
CA GLY A 131 -18.36 -3.48 -2.94
C GLY A 131 -18.40 -2.57 -1.73
N CYS A 132 -17.33 -1.80 -1.50
CA CYS A 132 -17.16 -0.88 -0.38
C CYS A 132 -17.31 0.57 -0.82
N ARG A 133 -17.43 1.50 0.14
CA ARG A 133 -17.22 2.93 -0.14
C ARG A 133 -15.71 3.23 -0.14
N ALA A 134 -15.23 3.96 -1.14
CA ALA A 134 -13.88 4.52 -1.17
C ALA A 134 -13.94 6.05 -1.23
N GLU A 135 -13.10 6.72 -0.45
CA GLU A 135 -13.02 8.17 -0.42
C GLU A 135 -11.63 8.62 -0.88
N LEU A 136 -11.60 9.47 -1.90
CA LEU A 136 -10.37 10.12 -2.35
C LEU A 136 -10.10 11.35 -1.48
N LEU A 137 -9.01 11.31 -0.73
CA LEU A 137 -8.54 12.44 0.04
C LEU A 137 -7.43 13.16 -0.74
N SER A 138 -7.72 14.39 -1.16
CA SER A 138 -6.82 15.24 -1.94
C SER A 138 -6.18 16.33 -1.07
N GLY A 139 -5.03 16.84 -1.50
CA GLY A 139 -4.32 17.94 -0.82
C GLY A 139 -3.22 17.49 0.14
N GLY A 140 -2.81 16.22 0.07
CA GLY A 140 -1.75 15.64 0.90
C GLY A 140 -2.25 15.07 2.22
N MET A 141 -1.32 14.62 3.06
CA MET A 141 -1.63 13.97 4.36
C MET A 141 -1.27 14.83 5.57
N SER A 142 -1.07 16.14 5.37
CA SER A 142 -0.76 17.11 6.44
C SER A 142 -2.00 17.93 6.82
N GLY A 143 -1.93 18.71 7.91
CA GLY A 143 -3.04 19.57 8.34
C GLY A 143 -4.29 18.76 8.71
N ASP A 144 -5.48 19.19 8.32
CA ASP A 144 -6.74 18.51 8.66
C ASP A 144 -6.78 17.06 8.12
N ASN A 145 -6.18 16.82 6.95
CA ASN A 145 -6.08 15.49 6.35
C ASN A 145 -5.26 14.53 7.23
N SER A 146 -4.28 15.02 7.99
CA SER A 146 -3.54 14.18 8.94
C SER A 146 -4.45 13.60 10.01
N THR A 147 -5.37 14.40 10.55
CA THR A 147 -6.34 13.96 11.55
C THR A 147 -7.31 12.94 10.96
N ALA A 148 -7.78 13.19 9.73
CA ALA A 148 -8.65 12.27 9.01
C ALA A 148 -7.99 10.90 8.79
N VAL A 149 -6.75 10.87 8.26
CA VAL A 149 -6.00 9.63 8.01
C VAL A 149 -5.71 8.87 9.31
N LEU A 150 -5.22 9.55 10.35
CA LEU A 150 -4.92 8.90 11.63
C LEU A 150 -6.19 8.32 12.26
N LYS A 151 -7.31 9.05 12.19
CA LYS A 151 -8.58 8.59 12.75
C LYS A 151 -9.09 7.38 11.99
N HIS A 152 -9.06 7.43 10.66
CA HIS A 152 -9.49 6.33 9.79
C HIS A 152 -8.73 5.03 10.11
N LEU A 153 -7.40 5.12 10.24
CA LEU A 153 -6.56 3.98 10.61
C LEU A 153 -6.82 3.48 12.03
N ALA A 154 -7.01 4.38 13.00
CA ALA A 154 -7.32 4.01 14.37
C ALA A 154 -8.69 3.35 14.53
N ASP A 155 -9.65 3.71 13.66
CA ASP A 155 -10.95 3.04 13.55
C ASP A 155 -10.84 1.64 12.87
N GLY A 156 -9.62 1.20 12.53
CA GLY A 156 -9.37 -0.10 11.91
C GLY A 156 -9.69 -0.14 10.41
N GLN A 157 -9.80 1.01 9.76
CA GLN A 157 -10.08 1.11 8.33
C GLN A 157 -8.79 1.35 7.53
N PRO A 158 -8.55 0.62 6.42
CA PRO A 158 -7.30 0.74 5.69
C PRO A 158 -7.23 2.01 4.83
N VAL A 159 -6.01 2.47 4.59
CA VAL A 159 -5.70 3.57 3.66
C VAL A 159 -4.73 3.08 2.61
N LEU A 160 -5.02 3.34 1.33
CA LEU A 160 -4.08 3.11 0.23
C LEU A 160 -3.30 4.39 -0.02
N ILE A 161 -1.97 4.29 0.08
CA ILE A 161 -1.05 5.42 0.02
C ILE A 161 -0.10 5.21 -1.17
N PRO A 162 -0.19 6.04 -2.22
CA PRO A 162 0.89 6.13 -3.18
C PRO A 162 2.05 6.92 -2.56
N TYR A 163 3.27 6.41 -2.71
CA TYR A 163 4.49 7.02 -2.18
C TYR A 163 5.68 6.69 -3.08
N ASP A 164 6.81 7.36 -2.89
CA ASP A 164 8.02 7.13 -3.66
C ASP A 164 8.94 6.17 -2.90
N GLU A 165 9.23 5.02 -3.50
CA GLU A 165 9.86 3.89 -2.82
C GLU A 165 11.39 3.91 -2.93
N ASP A 166 12.08 3.78 -1.79
CA ASP A 166 13.53 3.59 -1.77
C ASP A 166 13.97 2.12 -1.91
N PHE A 167 15.27 1.84 -1.90
CA PHE A 167 15.82 0.48 -2.03
C PHE A 167 15.44 -0.42 -0.84
N ASN A 168 15.20 0.15 0.33
CA ASN A 168 14.76 -0.56 1.53
C ASN A 168 13.24 -0.60 1.68
N HIS A 169 12.50 -0.17 0.65
CA HIS A 169 11.04 -0.04 0.64
C HIS A 169 10.46 1.06 1.53
N GLU A 170 11.29 1.93 2.12
CA GLU A 170 10.80 3.09 2.86
C GLU A 170 10.41 4.25 1.92
N PRO A 171 9.62 5.22 2.40
CA PRO A 171 9.33 6.41 1.64
C PRO A 171 10.58 7.27 1.43
N CYS A 172 10.74 7.81 0.22
CA CYS A 172 11.79 8.75 -0.15
C CYS A 172 11.19 9.94 -0.94
N GLN A 173 12.04 10.83 -1.44
CA GLN A 173 11.63 11.98 -2.24
C GLN A 173 12.49 12.04 -3.51
N ARG A 174 12.11 11.26 -4.53
CA ARG A 174 12.83 11.10 -5.81
C ARG A 174 11.92 11.41 -7.00
N THR A 175 11.13 12.46 -6.85
CA THR A 175 10.18 13.05 -7.81
C THR A 175 9.11 12.10 -8.36
N GLY A 176 8.90 10.95 -7.72
CA GLY A 176 7.95 9.92 -8.16
C GLY A 176 8.53 8.89 -9.10
N HIS A 177 9.84 8.90 -9.36
CA HIS A 177 10.49 7.94 -10.24
C HIS A 177 10.34 6.49 -9.76
N ARG A 178 10.12 6.29 -8.46
CA ARG A 178 9.79 4.98 -7.90
C ARG A 178 8.42 5.00 -7.22
N ALA A 179 7.46 5.69 -7.83
CA ALA A 179 6.07 5.65 -7.42
C ALA A 179 5.62 4.20 -7.18
N HIS A 180 5.08 3.99 -5.99
CA HIS A 180 4.69 2.70 -5.45
C HIS A 180 3.44 2.89 -4.58
N TRP A 181 2.82 1.79 -4.22
CA TRP A 181 1.64 1.79 -3.37
C TRP A 181 1.87 0.94 -2.13
N ALA A 182 1.29 1.37 -1.03
CA ALA A 182 1.19 0.61 0.20
C ALA A 182 -0.23 0.65 0.76
N VAL A 183 -0.57 -0.36 1.52
CA VAL A 183 -1.72 -0.34 2.42
C VAL A 183 -1.22 0.02 3.81
N ALA A 184 -1.83 1.03 4.41
CA ALA A 184 -1.72 1.32 5.82
C ALA A 184 -2.92 0.71 6.55
N SER A 185 -2.66 0.05 7.69
CA SER A 185 -3.70 -0.65 8.48
C SER A 185 -3.65 -0.31 9.97
N GLY A 186 -2.75 0.58 10.36
CA GLY A 186 -2.57 0.97 11.75
C GLY A 186 -1.71 2.20 11.94
N VAL A 187 -1.73 2.71 13.16
CA VAL A 187 -0.98 3.88 13.61
C VAL A 187 -0.35 3.64 14.97
N LEU A 188 0.81 4.24 15.18
CA LEU A 188 1.44 4.40 16.49
C LEU A 188 1.47 5.88 16.83
N LEU A 189 0.85 6.24 17.94
CA LEU A 189 0.72 7.63 18.41
C LEU A 189 1.56 7.83 19.67
N GLY A 190 2.38 8.87 19.67
CA GLY A 190 3.10 9.38 20.85
C GLY A 190 2.33 10.54 21.45
N LEU A 191 1.83 10.37 22.67
CA LEU A 191 0.92 11.28 23.36
C LEU A 191 1.58 11.82 24.63
N ASP A 192 1.18 13.01 25.08
CA ASP A 192 1.56 13.48 26.41
C ASP A 192 0.96 12.53 27.48
N GLN A 193 1.67 12.31 28.59
CA GLN A 193 1.31 11.29 29.59
C GLN A 193 -0.10 11.48 30.20
N ASP A 194 -0.55 12.73 30.30
CA ASP A 194 -1.85 13.08 30.88
C ASP A 194 -3.01 13.00 29.87
N SER A 195 -2.72 12.80 28.59
CA SER A 195 -3.72 12.80 27.51
C SER A 195 -4.36 11.42 27.29
N VAL A 196 -3.89 10.38 27.97
CA VAL A 196 -4.34 9.00 27.75
C VAL A 196 -5.28 8.51 28.84
N SER A 197 -6.52 8.15 28.47
CA SER A 197 -7.45 7.50 29.38
C SER A 197 -7.00 6.08 29.71
N ARG A 198 -6.77 5.80 31.01
CA ARG A 198 -6.43 4.46 31.51
C ARG A 198 -7.62 3.49 31.51
N GLU A 199 -8.84 4.00 31.38
CA GLU A 199 -10.06 3.17 31.39
C GLU A 199 -10.23 2.38 30.09
N HIS A 200 -9.75 2.91 28.97
CA HIS A 200 -9.94 2.34 27.64
C HIS A 200 -8.66 1.75 27.04
N THR A 201 -7.61 1.65 27.84
CA THR A 201 -6.28 1.24 27.37
C THR A 201 -5.70 0.18 28.29
N GLN A 202 -4.82 -0.63 27.74
CA GLN A 202 -4.11 -1.67 28.48
C GLN A 202 -2.66 -1.74 28.01
N PRO A 203 -1.68 -1.84 28.92
CA PRO A 203 -0.30 -2.09 28.55
C PRO A 203 -0.16 -3.40 27.77
N ASP A 204 0.71 -3.41 26.77
CA ASP A 204 1.04 -4.63 26.08
C ASP A 204 1.77 -5.61 27.02
N PRO A 205 1.41 -6.91 27.02
CA PRO A 205 2.05 -7.89 27.90
C PRO A 205 3.56 -8.06 27.67
N THR A 206 4.04 -7.80 26.45
CA THR A 206 5.44 -7.97 26.05
C THR A 206 6.22 -6.66 26.02
N LEU A 207 5.52 -5.54 25.80
CA LEU A 207 6.08 -4.20 25.77
C LEU A 207 5.30 -3.28 26.72
N PRO A 208 5.58 -3.29 28.04
CA PRO A 208 4.77 -2.57 29.02
C PRO A 208 4.68 -1.05 28.81
N TRP A 209 5.60 -0.46 28.03
CA TRP A 209 5.58 0.95 27.65
C TRP A 209 4.58 1.28 26.53
N LEU A 210 4.10 0.26 25.80
CA LEU A 210 3.16 0.36 24.71
C LEU A 210 1.74 0.12 25.22
N LEU A 211 0.81 1.01 24.88
CA LEU A 211 -0.61 0.86 25.18
C LEU A 211 -1.37 0.36 23.96
N LEU A 212 -2.34 -0.51 24.21
CA LEU A 212 -3.31 -0.99 23.23
C LEU A 212 -4.71 -0.51 23.62
N PRO A 213 -5.58 -0.18 22.66
CA PRO A 213 -6.99 0.06 22.95
C PRO A 213 -7.63 -1.23 23.50
N GLN A 214 -8.54 -1.06 24.47
CA GLN A 214 -9.45 -2.14 24.83
C GLN A 214 -10.56 -2.25 23.78
N ASP A 215 -11.13 -3.44 23.61
CA ASP A 215 -12.23 -3.73 22.68
C ASP A 215 -13.55 -3.06 23.13
N SER A 216 -13.56 -1.74 23.18
CA SER A 216 -14.74 -0.94 23.50
C SER A 216 -15.05 0.01 22.35
N PRO A 217 -16.27 -0.01 21.81
CA PRO A 217 -16.67 0.81 20.65
C PRO A 217 -16.66 2.32 20.93
N SER A 218 -16.45 2.74 22.16
CA SER A 218 -16.44 4.15 22.59
C SER A 218 -15.06 4.71 22.90
N CYS A 219 -13.95 3.98 22.66
CA CYS A 219 -12.62 4.53 22.90
C CYS A 219 -12.38 5.73 21.97
N PRO A 220 -12.36 6.98 22.47
CA PRO A 220 -12.08 8.13 21.62
C PRO A 220 -10.62 8.01 21.20
N CYS A 221 -10.34 7.84 19.91
CA CYS A 221 -8.95 7.81 19.47
C CYS A 221 -8.34 9.21 19.67
N PRO A 222 -7.25 9.35 20.45
CA PRO A 222 -6.59 10.63 20.72
C PRO A 222 -5.72 11.06 19.52
N THR A 223 -6.29 11.05 18.32
CA THR A 223 -5.60 11.51 17.10
C THR A 223 -5.30 13.01 17.15
N VAL A 224 -6.17 13.77 17.80
CA VAL A 224 -5.98 15.20 18.07
C VAL A 224 -5.01 15.35 19.23
N GLY A 225 -3.87 16.01 18.99
CA GLY A 225 -2.85 16.30 20.00
C GLY A 225 -1.69 15.31 20.07
N ALA A 226 -1.59 14.36 19.13
CA ALA A 226 -0.41 13.52 19.00
C ALA A 226 0.86 14.36 18.74
N ARG A 227 1.89 14.13 19.55
CA ARG A 227 3.21 14.76 19.40
C ARG A 227 4.01 14.12 18.29
N GLU A 228 3.84 12.80 18.15
CA GLU A 228 4.44 12.01 17.09
C GLU A 228 3.42 11.00 16.57
N ALA A 229 3.44 10.76 15.27
CA ALA A 229 2.56 9.81 14.62
C ALA A 229 3.34 8.99 13.58
N TYR A 230 3.13 7.68 13.62
CA TYR A 230 3.69 6.74 12.67
C TYR A 230 2.59 5.89 12.06
N ILE A 231 2.78 5.50 10.81
CA ILE A 231 1.89 4.61 10.07
C ILE A 231 2.54 3.22 9.98
N LEU A 232 1.74 2.20 10.26
CA LEU A 232 2.06 0.80 9.96
C LEU A 232 1.56 0.46 8.57
N ALA A 233 2.49 0.12 7.68
CA ALA A 233 2.20 -0.12 6.28
C ALA A 233 2.81 -1.43 5.75
N LYS A 234 2.13 -2.04 4.77
CA LYS A 234 2.59 -3.17 3.96
C LYS A 234 2.54 -2.83 2.48
N GLN A 235 3.39 -3.49 1.70
CA GLN A 235 3.47 -3.32 0.24
C GLN A 235 3.86 -4.64 -0.44
N GLY A 236 3.80 -4.68 -1.77
CA GLY A 236 3.93 -5.91 -2.54
C GLY A 236 5.34 -6.51 -2.68
N LYS A 237 6.40 -5.89 -2.14
CA LYS A 237 7.78 -6.40 -2.24
C LYS A 237 8.34 -6.89 -0.90
N SER A 238 7.54 -6.92 0.16
CA SER A 238 7.96 -7.33 1.50
C SER A 238 6.83 -8.12 2.16
N LEU A 239 7.19 -9.13 2.95
CA LEU A 239 6.23 -9.81 3.81
C LEU A 239 5.96 -9.05 5.11
N ARG A 240 6.77 -8.03 5.41
CA ARG A 240 6.80 -7.38 6.72
C ARG A 240 6.15 -6.01 6.73
N TYR A 241 5.50 -5.67 7.84
CA TYR A 241 5.18 -4.29 8.15
C TYR A 241 6.44 -3.42 8.15
N GLN A 242 6.23 -2.17 7.77
CA GLN A 242 7.15 -1.07 8.02
C GLN A 242 6.46 -0.01 8.87
N LEU A 243 7.26 0.74 9.62
CA LEU A 243 6.80 1.83 10.47
C LEU A 243 7.43 3.13 9.96
N TRP A 244 6.60 3.99 9.39
CA TRP A 244 7.01 5.26 8.78
C TRP A 244 6.48 6.43 9.60
N SER A 245 7.27 7.48 9.82
CA SER A 245 6.69 8.71 10.38
C SER A 245 5.69 9.29 9.38
N LEU A 246 4.58 9.84 9.90
CA LEU A 246 3.53 10.43 9.08
C LEU A 246 4.10 11.51 8.15
N ASP A 247 4.96 12.38 8.67
CA ASP A 247 5.60 13.45 7.89
C ASP A 247 6.44 12.91 6.72
N LYS A 248 7.20 11.82 6.94
CA LYS A 248 8.06 11.25 5.91
C LYS A 248 7.24 10.70 4.75
N VAL A 249 6.16 9.96 5.04
CA VAL A 249 5.29 9.42 3.99
C VAL A 249 4.42 10.51 3.36
N ALA A 250 4.00 11.54 4.11
CA ALA A 250 3.28 12.69 3.57
C ALA A 250 4.11 13.47 2.54
N GLN A 251 5.38 13.74 2.86
CA GLN A 251 6.31 14.40 1.93
C GLN A 251 6.57 13.52 0.70
N SER A 252 6.74 12.21 0.89
CA SER A 252 6.94 11.26 -0.21
C SER A 252 5.76 11.20 -1.17
N ASN A 253 4.53 11.22 -0.64
CA ASN A 253 3.28 11.27 -1.40
C ASN A 253 3.10 12.61 -2.14
N ALA A 254 3.38 13.74 -1.48
CA ALA A 254 3.17 15.08 -2.05
C ALA A 254 4.07 15.41 -3.25
N GLN A 255 5.14 14.65 -3.45
CA GLN A 255 6.15 14.94 -4.49
C GLN A 255 6.13 13.96 -5.67
N LEU A 256 5.10 13.11 -5.79
CA LEU A 256 4.94 12.15 -6.89
C LEU A 256 4.58 12.86 -8.21
N ARG A 257 5.56 13.49 -8.86
CA ARG A 257 5.32 14.40 -9.98
C ARG A 257 5.47 13.76 -11.34
N GLU A 258 6.48 12.91 -11.48
CA GLU A 258 6.96 12.45 -12.77
C GLU A 258 6.96 10.93 -12.84
N ILE A 259 6.67 10.42 -14.05
CA ILE A 259 6.99 9.04 -14.39
C ILE A 259 8.51 8.93 -14.53
N ASP A 260 9.08 7.81 -14.10
CA ASP A 260 10.52 7.56 -14.26
C ASP A 260 10.96 7.76 -15.73
N PRO A 261 12.03 8.53 -16.00
CA PRO A 261 12.48 8.80 -17.37
C PRO A 261 12.82 7.54 -18.18
N GLN A 262 13.26 6.45 -17.54
CA GLN A 262 13.52 5.20 -18.24
C GLN A 262 12.23 4.54 -18.69
N ARG A 263 11.17 4.62 -17.86
CA ARG A 263 9.83 4.16 -18.24
C ARG A 263 9.24 5.03 -19.34
N ALA A 264 9.40 6.35 -19.26
CA ALA A 264 8.92 7.27 -20.28
C ALA A 264 9.56 7.02 -21.66
N GLY A 265 10.79 6.50 -21.69
CA GLY A 265 11.54 6.20 -22.92
C GLY A 265 11.48 4.74 -23.37
N ASP A 266 10.78 3.86 -22.65
CA ASP A 266 10.66 2.45 -23.05
C ASP A 266 9.51 2.23 -24.04
N SER A 267 9.41 1.01 -24.59
CA SER A 267 8.34 0.63 -25.52
C SER A 267 7.06 0.13 -24.82
N THR A 268 7.00 0.25 -23.49
CA THR A 268 5.90 -0.24 -22.67
C THR A 268 4.78 0.79 -22.66
N GLN A 269 3.54 0.32 -22.77
CA GLN A 269 2.38 1.19 -22.66
C GLN A 269 2.04 1.43 -21.18
N TYR A 270 1.83 2.69 -20.81
CA TYR A 270 1.39 3.07 -19.46
C TYR A 270 0.08 3.84 -19.53
N VAL A 271 -0.83 3.54 -18.60
CA VAL A 271 -2.05 4.33 -18.40
C VAL A 271 -1.73 5.42 -17.39
N VAL A 272 -1.61 6.66 -17.87
CA VAL A 272 -1.33 7.83 -17.04
C VAL A 272 -2.49 8.82 -17.20
N PRO A 273 -3.04 9.38 -16.11
CA PRO A 273 -4.16 10.30 -16.22
C PRO A 273 -3.78 11.58 -16.95
N LYS A 274 -4.79 12.27 -17.47
CA LYS A 274 -4.60 13.59 -18.10
C LYS A 274 -4.02 14.55 -17.05
N GLY A 275 -2.86 15.15 -17.36
CA GLY A 275 -2.10 15.97 -16.41
C GLY A 275 -0.92 15.25 -15.76
N GLY A 276 -0.70 13.97 -16.08
CA GLY A 276 0.48 13.23 -15.65
C GLY A 276 0.36 12.60 -14.27
N VAL A 277 1.47 12.06 -13.79
CA VAL A 277 1.57 11.37 -12.48
C VAL A 277 1.25 12.33 -11.34
N GLU A 278 1.66 13.60 -11.44
CA GLU A 278 1.37 14.62 -10.43
C GLU A 278 -0.13 14.73 -10.12
N VAL A 279 -0.97 14.87 -11.15
CA VAL A 279 -2.43 14.95 -10.96
C VAL A 279 -2.99 13.62 -10.45
N GLY A 280 -2.42 12.50 -10.88
CA GLY A 280 -2.90 11.17 -10.53
C GLY A 280 -2.61 10.74 -9.11
N LEU A 281 -1.44 11.08 -8.56
CA LEU A 281 -0.92 10.52 -7.31
C LEU A 281 -0.48 11.57 -6.28
N ALA A 282 0.03 12.73 -6.71
CA ALA A 282 0.64 13.67 -5.76
C ALA A 282 -0.40 14.24 -4.80
N GLY A 283 -0.17 14.05 -3.51
CA GLY A 283 -1.09 14.53 -2.49
C GLY A 283 -2.44 13.80 -2.49
N GLN A 284 -2.54 12.62 -3.13
CA GLN A 284 -3.75 11.81 -3.18
C GLN A 284 -3.57 10.56 -2.32
N VAL A 285 -4.58 10.22 -1.52
CA VAL A 285 -4.69 8.93 -0.84
C VAL A 285 -6.13 8.42 -0.89
N VAL A 286 -6.32 7.11 -0.76
CA VAL A 286 -7.65 6.50 -0.81
C VAL A 286 -7.99 5.92 0.57
N LEU A 287 -9.02 6.46 1.21
CA LEU A 287 -9.60 5.90 2.42
C LEU A 287 -10.61 4.82 2.02
N VAL A 288 -10.40 3.58 2.49
CA VAL A 288 -11.30 2.46 2.19
C VAL A 288 -12.15 2.20 3.42
N HIS A 289 -13.48 2.22 3.26
CA HIS A 289 -14.41 1.99 4.38
C HIS A 289 -14.80 0.52 4.48
N THR A 290 -14.61 -0.07 5.66
CA THR A 290 -14.88 -1.49 5.91
C THR A 290 -16.35 -1.79 6.21
N GLY A 291 -17.11 -0.77 6.64
CA GLY A 291 -18.54 -0.86 6.92
C GLY A 291 -19.36 -0.06 5.90
N GLY A 292 -19.88 -0.73 4.87
CA GLY A 292 -20.82 -0.13 3.94
C GLY A 292 -20.85 -0.85 2.60
N GLN A 293 -21.89 -1.66 2.38
CA GLN A 293 -22.31 -1.95 1.02
C GLN A 293 -22.95 -0.68 0.45
N THR A 294 -22.42 -0.18 -0.66
CA THR A 294 -23.19 0.73 -1.53
C THR A 294 -24.42 -0.06 -1.99
N LYS A 295 -25.60 0.34 -1.51
CA LYS A 295 -26.88 -0.13 -2.04
C LYS A 295 -27.06 0.31 -3.49
#